data_AF-X6BJA1-F1
#
_entry.id   AF-X6BJA1-F1
#
_cell.length_a   1.000
_cell.length_b   1.000
_cell.length_c   1.000
_cell.angle_alpha   90.00
_cell.angle_beta   90.00
_cell.angle_gamma   90.00
#
_symmetry.space_group_name_H-M   'P 1'
#
loop_
_entity.id
_entity.type
_entity.pdbx_description
1 polymer ?
#
loop_
_entity_poly.entity_id
_entity_poly.type
_entity_poly.pdbx_seq_one_letter_code
_entity_poly.pdbx_strand_id
1 'polypeptide(L)'
;MMVRSRRDQLTADLFEWEPPKVAVGYAADVAGRGDLDNQISRLVSRALRDCRDEGKGSRADIARSMTVYLGRQVSEGMLNKWSSESSDEHRIPLDAFIALIDASQADGLLGFVPEKFGYAVVPEKYADIIEISLIEEHERDIAARKTALIARSKSKR
;
A
#
# COMPACT_ATOMS: atom_id res chain seq x y z
N MET A 1 30.23 24.87 31.90
CA MET A 1 29.00 24.13 32.22
C MET A 1 27.82 24.99 31.79
N MET A 2 27.33 24.81 30.55
CA MET A 2 26.26 25.63 29.99
C MET A 2 24.93 24.96 30.30
N VAL A 3 24.21 25.52 31.27
CA VAL A 3 22.88 25.07 31.67
C VAL A 3 21.92 25.40 30.52
N ARG A 4 21.41 24.37 29.84
CA ARG A 4 20.28 24.51 28.90
C ARG A 4 19.06 24.95 29.71
N SER A 5 18.62 26.19 29.44
CA SER A 5 17.39 26.75 29.98
C SER A 5 16.16 25.99 29.47
N ARG A 6 15.10 26.04 30.27
CA ARG A 6 13.85 25.28 30.20
C ARG A 6 13.27 25.13 28.78
N ARG A 7 12.99 23.87 28.43
CA ARG A 7 12.18 23.35 27.32
C ARG A 7 11.15 24.36 26.81
N ASP A 8 11.40 24.91 25.63
CA ASP A 8 10.35 25.48 24.79
C ASP A 8 9.48 24.33 24.29
N GLN A 9 8.25 24.23 24.82
CA GLN A 9 7.30 23.15 24.49
C GLN A 9 6.45 23.47 23.25
N LEU A 10 6.64 24.64 22.64
CA LEU A 10 5.84 25.11 21.50
C LEU A 10 6.53 24.88 20.15
N THR A 11 7.84 24.65 20.15
CA THR A 11 8.57 24.26 18.95
C THR A 11 8.41 22.75 18.78
N ALA A 12 7.49 22.32 17.91
CA ALA A 12 7.46 20.94 17.44
C ALA A 12 8.84 20.59 16.87
N ASP A 13 9.42 19.48 17.31
CA ASP A 13 10.74 19.07 16.88
C ASP A 13 10.68 18.76 15.37
N LEU A 14 11.35 19.58 14.56
CA LEU A 14 11.39 19.44 13.10
C LEU A 14 12.00 18.09 12.67
N PHE A 15 12.68 17.39 13.57
CA PHE A 15 13.27 16.06 13.34
C PHE A 15 12.33 14.90 13.70
N GLU A 16 11.15 15.15 14.29
CA GLU A 16 10.14 14.12 14.60
C GLU A 16 9.14 13.86 13.46
N TRP A 17 9.16 14.68 12.40
CA TRP A 17 8.25 14.49 11.27
C TRP A 17 8.71 13.35 10.35
N GLU A 18 7.93 12.27 10.31
CA GLU A 18 8.07 11.20 9.32
C GLU A 18 7.06 11.40 8.18
N PRO A 19 7.49 11.36 6.90
CA PRO A 19 6.57 11.49 5.78
C PRO A 19 5.58 10.32 5.79
N PRO A 20 4.26 10.59 5.60
CA PRO A 20 3.27 9.54 5.54
C PRO A 20 3.56 8.62 4.35
N LYS A 21 3.43 7.31 4.54
CA LYS A 21 3.51 6.35 3.44
C LYS A 21 2.34 6.59 2.48
N VAL A 22 2.66 7.10 1.29
CA VAL A 22 1.66 7.52 0.29
C VAL A 22 1.15 6.33 -0.51
N ALA A 23 2.00 5.32 -0.72
CA ALA A 23 1.65 4.07 -1.39
C ALA A 23 1.45 2.95 -0.37
N VAL A 24 0.43 2.13 -0.64
CA VAL A 24 0.10 0.94 0.14
C VAL A 24 0.74 -0.28 -0.52
N GLY A 25 1.49 -1.06 0.26
CA GLY A 25 2.12 -2.28 -0.20
C GLY A 25 2.92 -2.96 0.91
N TYR A 26 3.02 -4.28 0.83
CA TYR A 26 4.03 -5.01 1.58
C TYR A 26 5.41 -4.76 0.96
N ALA A 27 6.44 -4.69 1.79
CA ALA A 27 7.80 -4.60 1.27
C ALA A 27 8.14 -5.85 0.44
N ALA A 28 8.94 -5.67 -0.62
CA ALA A 28 9.22 -6.72 -1.61
C ALA A 28 9.88 -7.99 -1.02
N ASP A 29 10.52 -7.85 0.15
CA ASP A 29 11.10 -8.94 0.93
C ASP A 29 10.04 -9.85 1.58
N VAL A 30 8.84 -9.36 1.82
CA VAL A 30 7.73 -10.13 2.41
C VAL A 30 7.21 -11.20 1.45
N ALA A 31 6.99 -10.84 0.19
CA ALA A 31 6.63 -11.81 -0.85
C ALA A 31 7.83 -12.71 -1.20
N GLY A 32 9.04 -12.14 -1.20
CA GLY A 32 10.27 -12.84 -1.53
C GLY A 32 10.33 -13.29 -3.00
N ARG A 33 11.28 -14.18 -3.31
CA ARG A 33 11.43 -14.80 -4.65
C ARG A 33 10.71 -16.15 -4.72
N GLY A 34 10.47 -16.63 -5.93
CA GLY A 34 9.87 -17.94 -6.23
C GLY A 34 8.58 -17.82 -7.03
N ASP A 35 7.89 -18.94 -7.16
CA ASP A 35 6.62 -19.02 -7.90
C ASP A 35 5.53 -18.13 -7.29
N LEU A 36 4.58 -17.72 -8.14
CA LEU A 36 3.58 -16.74 -7.78
C LEU A 36 2.64 -17.22 -6.66
N ASP A 37 2.30 -18.50 -6.65
CA ASP A 37 1.52 -19.13 -5.59
C ASP A 37 2.24 -19.08 -4.24
N ASN A 38 3.54 -19.39 -4.20
CA ASN A 38 4.35 -19.27 -2.99
C ASN A 38 4.41 -17.83 -2.48
N GLN A 39 4.54 -16.84 -3.38
CA GLN A 39 4.48 -15.42 -3.00
C GLN A 39 3.13 -15.06 -2.37
N ILE A 40 2.02 -15.53 -2.96
CA ILE A 40 0.67 -15.29 -2.44
C ILE A 40 0.49 -15.95 -1.06
N SER A 41 0.92 -17.20 -0.89
CA SER A 41 0.82 -17.92 0.39
C SER A 41 1.58 -17.19 1.51
N ARG A 42 2.76 -16.64 1.22
CA ARG A 42 3.53 -15.83 2.19
C ARG A 42 2.81 -14.53 2.54
N LEU A 43 2.24 -13.85 1.57
CA LEU A 43 1.47 -12.62 1.80
C LEU A 43 0.22 -12.88 2.64
N VAL A 44 -0.52 -13.95 2.35
CA VAL A 44 -1.66 -14.38 3.16
C VAL A 44 -1.21 -14.73 4.58
N SER A 45 -0.12 -15.51 4.72
CA SER A 45 0.51 -15.82 6.01
C SER A 45 0.88 -14.56 6.79
N ARG A 46 1.45 -13.56 6.11
CA ARG A 46 1.85 -12.30 6.71
C ARG A 46 0.64 -11.49 7.16
N ALA A 47 -0.37 -11.31 6.32
CA ALA A 47 -1.58 -10.58 6.65
C ALA A 47 -2.32 -11.18 7.86
N LEU A 48 -2.44 -12.51 7.91
CA LEU A 48 -3.03 -13.21 9.07
C LEU A 48 -2.21 -13.02 10.35
N ARG A 49 -0.88 -12.94 10.23
CA ARG A 49 0.02 -12.69 11.37
C ARG A 49 -0.10 -11.25 11.86
N ASP A 50 -0.03 -10.29 10.96
CA ASP A 50 -0.13 -8.86 11.27
C ASP A 50 -1.48 -8.56 11.95
N CYS A 51 -2.58 -9.06 11.38
CA CYS A 51 -3.91 -8.90 11.97
C CYS A 51 -3.97 -9.42 13.42
N ARG A 52 -3.36 -10.58 13.70
CA ARG A 52 -3.29 -11.11 15.05
C ARG A 52 -2.40 -10.25 15.96
N ASP A 53 -1.21 -9.88 15.49
CA ASP A 53 -0.21 -9.16 16.29
C ASP A 53 -0.68 -7.72 16.60
N GLU A 54 -1.50 -7.13 15.74
CA GLU A 54 -2.17 -5.84 15.94
C GLU A 54 -3.47 -5.95 16.75
N GLY A 55 -3.88 -7.16 17.16
CA GLY A 55 -5.10 -7.39 17.94
C GLY A 55 -6.41 -7.18 17.17
N LYS A 56 -6.37 -7.20 15.83
CA LYS A 56 -7.54 -6.99 14.95
C LYS A 56 -8.45 -8.23 14.84
N GLY A 57 -7.94 -9.42 15.18
CA GLY A 57 -8.78 -10.62 15.27
C GLY A 57 -7.98 -11.93 15.19
N SER A 58 -8.61 -13.02 15.61
CA SER A 58 -8.07 -14.37 15.38
C SER A 58 -8.37 -14.85 13.96
N ARG A 59 -7.70 -15.93 13.50
CA ARG A 59 -8.03 -16.57 12.22
C ARG A 59 -9.49 -17.02 12.15
N ALA A 60 -10.07 -17.45 13.28
CA ALA A 60 -11.47 -17.82 13.35
C ALA A 60 -12.41 -16.60 13.13
N ASP A 61 -12.03 -15.43 13.66
CA ASP A 61 -12.79 -14.19 13.45
C ASP A 61 -12.70 -13.72 12.00
N ILE A 62 -11.52 -13.80 11.39
CA ILE A 62 -11.30 -13.50 9.97
C ILE A 62 -12.15 -14.43 9.09
N ALA A 63 -12.11 -15.74 9.35
CA ALA A 63 -12.92 -16.72 8.60
C ALA A 63 -14.42 -16.44 8.71
N ARG A 64 -14.88 -16.00 9.90
CA ARG A 64 -16.27 -15.58 10.12
C ARG A 64 -16.60 -14.33 9.30
N SER A 65 -15.75 -13.31 9.32
CA SER A 65 -15.93 -12.09 8.54
C SER A 65 -15.96 -12.37 7.04
N MET A 66 -15.03 -13.20 6.54
CA MET A 66 -15.02 -13.64 5.14
C MET A 66 -16.27 -14.43 4.77
N THR A 67 -16.79 -15.25 5.68
CA THR A 67 -18.06 -15.98 5.45
C THR A 67 -19.22 -15.02 5.24
N VAL A 68 -19.29 -13.96 6.05
CA VAL A 68 -20.31 -12.92 5.90
C VAL A 68 -20.13 -12.17 4.58
N TYR A 69 -18.90 -11.77 4.25
CA TYR A 69 -18.58 -11.05 3.02
C TYR A 69 -18.93 -11.84 1.75
N LEU A 70 -18.55 -13.13 1.71
CA LEU A 70 -18.70 -13.96 0.52
C LEU A 70 -20.08 -14.64 0.42
N GLY A 71 -20.87 -14.66 1.50
CA GLY A 71 -22.12 -15.42 1.56
C GLY A 71 -21.95 -16.94 1.48
N ARG A 72 -20.73 -17.47 1.70
CA ARG A 72 -20.41 -18.90 1.72
C ARG A 72 -19.46 -19.24 2.87
N GLN A 73 -19.58 -20.45 3.41
CA GLN A 73 -18.76 -20.86 4.55
C GLN A 73 -17.27 -20.86 4.21
N VAL A 74 -16.49 -20.12 5.00
CA VAL A 74 -15.03 -20.16 5.04
C VAL A 74 -14.60 -20.69 6.41
N SER A 75 -13.75 -21.72 6.43
CA SER A 75 -13.23 -22.28 7.68
C SER A 75 -11.81 -21.80 7.96
N GLU A 76 -11.40 -21.83 9.23
CA GLU A 76 -10.01 -21.57 9.61
C GLU A 76 -9.03 -22.53 8.91
N GLY A 77 -9.46 -23.79 8.67
CA GLY A 77 -8.69 -24.76 7.91
C GLY A 77 -8.41 -24.33 6.47
N MET A 78 -9.34 -23.60 5.82
CA MET A 78 -9.10 -23.01 4.51
C MET A 78 -8.04 -21.91 4.56
N LEU A 79 -8.08 -21.03 5.57
CA LEU A 79 -7.06 -20.00 5.76
C LEU A 79 -5.67 -20.61 5.95
N ASN A 80 -5.56 -21.67 6.77
CA ASN A 80 -4.30 -22.37 6.99
C ASN A 80 -3.73 -22.94 5.69
N LYS A 81 -4.58 -23.53 4.85
CA LYS A 81 -4.21 -24.07 3.54
C LYS A 81 -3.72 -22.97 2.59
N TRP A 82 -4.46 -21.87 2.48
CA TRP A 82 -4.08 -20.72 1.64
C TRP A 82 -2.82 -20.01 2.10
N SER A 83 -2.48 -20.09 3.39
CA SER A 83 -1.27 -19.50 3.94
C SER A 83 -0.02 -20.40 3.81
N SER A 84 -0.20 -21.66 3.42
CA SER A 84 0.85 -22.67 3.38
C SER A 84 1.51 -22.74 2.00
N GLU A 85 2.83 -22.60 1.94
CA GLU A 85 3.62 -22.77 0.71
C GLU A 85 3.66 -24.23 0.23
N SER A 86 3.48 -25.21 1.14
CA SER A 86 3.52 -26.64 0.80
C SER A 86 2.18 -27.19 0.29
N SER A 87 1.16 -26.35 0.15
CA SER A 87 -0.21 -26.76 -0.18
C SER A 87 -0.51 -26.48 -1.66
N ASP A 88 0.11 -27.26 -2.55
CA ASP A 88 -0.01 -27.11 -4.01
C ASP A 88 -1.47 -27.16 -4.51
N GLU A 89 -2.37 -27.83 -3.78
CA GLU A 89 -3.76 -28.07 -4.19
C GLU A 89 -4.74 -26.94 -3.79
N HIS A 90 -4.34 -26.00 -2.94
CA HIS A 90 -5.26 -25.02 -2.37
C HIS A 90 -4.80 -23.59 -2.57
N ARG A 91 -4.91 -23.14 -3.83
CA ARG A 91 -4.77 -21.72 -4.18
C ARG A 91 -5.98 -20.94 -3.67
N ILE A 92 -5.73 -19.77 -3.10
CA ILE A 92 -6.80 -18.84 -2.72
C ILE A 92 -7.47 -18.28 -3.98
N PRO A 93 -8.79 -18.44 -4.14
CA PRO A 93 -9.53 -17.79 -5.22
C PRO A 93 -9.51 -16.26 -5.05
N LEU A 94 -9.64 -15.51 -6.16
CA LEU A 94 -9.54 -14.04 -6.12
C LEU A 94 -10.61 -13.38 -5.24
N ASP A 95 -11.85 -13.88 -5.27
CA ASP A 95 -12.94 -13.41 -4.39
C ASP A 95 -12.59 -13.60 -2.91
N ALA A 96 -12.03 -14.76 -2.55
CA ALA A 96 -11.57 -15.02 -1.19
C ALA A 96 -10.35 -14.16 -0.81
N PHE A 97 -9.46 -13.86 -1.75
CA PHE A 97 -8.35 -12.94 -1.53
C PHE A 97 -8.86 -11.53 -1.22
N ILE A 98 -9.83 -11.02 -1.99
CA ILE A 98 -10.47 -9.71 -1.72
C ILE A 98 -11.16 -9.71 -0.35
N ALA A 99 -11.92 -10.76 -0.04
CA ALA A 99 -12.58 -10.88 1.26
C ALA A 99 -11.59 -10.96 2.43
N LEU A 100 -10.40 -11.55 2.21
CA LEU A 100 -9.33 -11.57 3.21
C LEU A 100 -8.80 -10.16 3.48
N ILE A 101 -8.58 -9.34 2.44
CA ILE A 101 -8.12 -7.95 2.60
C ILE A 101 -9.12 -7.18 3.45
N ASP A 102 -10.41 -7.27 3.12
CA ASP A 102 -11.49 -6.65 3.88
C ASP A 102 -11.55 -7.16 5.33
N ALA A 103 -11.55 -8.48 5.53
CA ALA A 103 -11.64 -9.07 6.87
C ALA A 103 -10.42 -8.80 7.76
N SER A 104 -9.23 -8.70 7.19
CA SER A 104 -7.97 -8.48 7.94
C SER A 104 -7.56 -7.01 8.04
N GLN A 105 -8.17 -6.14 7.22
CA GLN A 105 -7.76 -4.74 7.05
C GLN A 105 -6.24 -4.63 6.76
N ALA A 106 -5.72 -5.62 6.03
CA ALA A 106 -4.33 -5.70 5.63
C ALA A 106 -4.18 -5.04 4.25
N ASP A 107 -4.29 -3.70 4.22
CA ASP A 107 -4.27 -2.92 2.98
C ASP A 107 -3.03 -3.18 2.13
N GLY A 108 -1.90 -3.54 2.76
CA GLY A 108 -0.65 -3.91 2.08
C GLY A 108 -0.79 -5.01 1.02
N LEU A 109 -1.83 -5.85 1.10
CA LEU A 109 -2.15 -6.85 0.08
C LEU A 109 -2.62 -6.23 -1.25
N LEU A 110 -3.22 -5.03 -1.22
CA LEU A 110 -3.72 -4.35 -2.42
C LEU A 110 -2.60 -4.02 -3.42
N GLY A 111 -1.40 -3.70 -2.90
CA GLY A 111 -0.24 -3.35 -3.72
C GLY A 111 0.34 -4.51 -4.52
N PHE A 112 0.05 -5.75 -4.16
CA PHE A 112 0.73 -6.93 -4.72
C PHE A 112 0.61 -7.06 -6.24
N VAL A 113 -0.59 -6.85 -6.79
CA VAL A 113 -0.81 -6.96 -8.24
C VAL A 113 -0.28 -5.72 -8.97
N PRO A 114 -0.65 -4.48 -8.59
CA PRO A 114 -0.17 -3.27 -9.26
C PRO A 114 1.35 -3.13 -9.34
N GLU A 115 2.07 -3.50 -8.27
CA GLU A 115 3.54 -3.39 -8.22
C GLU A 115 4.24 -4.20 -9.32
N LYS A 116 3.67 -5.35 -9.71
CA LYS A 116 4.21 -6.20 -10.80
C LYS A 116 4.15 -5.53 -12.17
N PHE A 117 3.32 -4.51 -12.32
CA PHE A 117 3.11 -3.77 -13.56
C PHE A 117 3.62 -2.32 -13.47
N GLY A 118 4.34 -1.96 -12.40
CA GLY A 118 4.86 -0.59 -12.21
C GLY A 118 3.80 0.42 -11.76
N TYR A 119 2.67 -0.05 -11.23
CA TYR A 119 1.64 0.80 -10.63
C TYR A 119 1.73 0.77 -9.10
N ALA A 120 1.24 1.84 -8.46
CA ALA A 120 1.14 1.95 -7.02
C ALA A 120 -0.33 2.10 -6.60
N VAL A 121 -0.69 1.53 -5.44
CA VAL A 121 -1.99 1.76 -4.81
C VAL A 121 -1.87 2.95 -3.88
N VAL A 122 -2.67 3.98 -4.14
CA VAL A 122 -2.69 5.21 -3.35
C VAL A 122 -4.11 5.41 -2.80
N PRO A 123 -4.27 5.81 -1.53
CA PRO A 123 -5.58 6.18 -0.98
C PRO A 123 -6.25 7.27 -1.81
N GLU A 124 -7.56 7.12 -2.03
CA GLU A 124 -8.37 8.00 -2.89
C GLU A 124 -8.24 9.50 -2.52
N LYS A 125 -8.09 9.82 -1.23
CA LYS A 125 -7.89 11.19 -0.74
C LYS A 125 -6.68 11.93 -1.33
N TYR A 126 -5.73 11.21 -1.95
CA TYR A 126 -4.57 11.81 -2.62
C TYR A 126 -4.74 11.93 -4.14
N ALA A 127 -5.82 11.41 -4.73
CA ALA A 127 -6.03 11.42 -6.18
C ALA A 127 -6.02 12.85 -6.75
N ASP A 128 -6.77 13.76 -6.13
CA ASP A 128 -6.84 15.18 -6.54
C ASP A 128 -5.47 15.86 -6.43
N ILE A 129 -4.68 15.53 -5.41
CA ILE A 129 -3.34 16.10 -5.21
C ILE A 129 -2.39 15.63 -6.31
N ILE A 130 -2.46 14.35 -6.70
CA ILE A 130 -1.69 13.82 -7.82
C ILE A 130 -2.10 14.53 -9.12
N GLU A 131 -3.39 14.74 -9.35
CA GLU A 131 -3.88 15.46 -10.53
C GLU A 131 -3.39 16.91 -10.56
N ILE A 132 -3.48 17.64 -9.45
CA ILE A 132 -2.94 19.00 -9.33
C ILE A 132 -1.45 19.03 -9.66
N SER A 133 -0.67 18.10 -9.09
CA SER A 133 0.77 18.01 -9.34
C SER A 133 1.09 17.80 -10.83
N LEU A 134 0.29 16.98 -11.53
CA LEU A 134 0.46 16.76 -12.98
C LEU A 134 0.12 18.01 -13.79
N ILE A 135 -0.89 18.77 -13.37
CA ILE A 135 -1.25 20.05 -14.00
C ILE A 135 -0.12 21.07 -13.81
N GLU A 136 0.41 21.21 -12.59
CA GLU A 136 1.51 22.13 -12.29
C GLU A 136 2.81 21.80 -13.06
N GLU A 137 3.08 20.51 -13.27
CA GLU A 137 4.18 20.06 -14.14
C GLU A 137 3.94 20.49 -15.59
N HIS A 138 2.73 20.28 -16.10
CA HIS A 138 2.37 20.69 -17.46
C HIS A 138 2.41 22.21 -17.67
N GLU A 139 1.97 22.99 -16.68
CA GLU A 139 2.03 24.45 -16.72
C GLU A 139 3.49 24.95 -16.82
N ARG A 140 4.40 24.33 -16.06
CA ARG A 140 5.84 24.64 -16.13
C ARG A 140 6.41 24.34 -17.50
N ASP A 141 6.04 23.23 -18.11
CA ASP A 141 6.47 22.86 -19.47
C ASP A 141 5.96 23.85 -20.53
N ILE A 142 4.69 24.23 -20.45
CA ILE A 142 4.10 25.24 -21.33
C ILE A 142 4.81 26.59 -21.15
N ALA A 143 5.05 27.01 -19.92
CA ALA A 143 5.73 28.28 -19.62
C ALA A 143 7.16 28.31 -20.16
N ALA A 144 7.90 27.19 -20.03
CA ALA A 144 9.24 27.04 -20.58
C ALA A 144 9.22 27.14 -22.12
N ARG A 145 8.28 26.43 -22.77
CA ARG A 145 8.11 26.48 -24.23
C ARG A 145 7.75 27.88 -24.73
N LYS A 146 6.84 28.59 -24.04
CA LYS A 146 6.46 29.96 -24.36
C LYS A 146 7.66 30.90 -24.30
N THR A 147 8.48 30.78 -23.26
CA THR A 147 9.69 31.60 -23.09
C THR A 147 10.69 31.38 -24.22
N ALA A 148 10.93 30.13 -24.60
CA ALA A 148 11.80 29.79 -25.73
C ALA A 148 11.29 30.37 -27.07
N LEU A 149 9.97 30.32 -27.31
CA LEU A 149 9.36 30.91 -28.50
C LEU A 149 9.49 32.43 -28.55
N ILE A 150 9.30 33.12 -27.42
CA ILE A 150 9.47 34.58 -27.32
C ILE A 150 10.92 34.95 -27.64
N ALA A 151 11.90 34.27 -27.03
CA ALA A 151 13.32 34.52 -27.30
C ALA A 151 13.66 34.34 -28.80
N ARG A 152 13.18 33.26 -29.42
CA ARG A 152 13.36 33.00 -30.86
C ARG A 152 12.69 34.06 -31.74
N SER A 153 11.51 34.55 -31.36
CA SER A 153 10.81 35.60 -32.12
C SER A 153 11.53 36.95 -32.06
N LYS A 154 12.14 37.28 -30.91
CA LYS A 154 12.92 38.51 -30.73
C LYS A 154 14.23 38.48 -31.54
N SER A 155 14.88 37.31 -31.64
CA SER A 155 16.10 37.14 -32.44
C SER A 155 15.87 37.19 -33.96
N LYS A 156 14.63 37.06 -34.43
CA LYS A 156 14.26 37.16 -35.85
C LYS A 156 13.84 38.57 -36.28
N ARG A 157 13.67 39.49 -35.33
CA ARG A 157 13.47 40.92 -35.58
C ARG A 157 14.81 41.65 -35.49
#